data_AF-A0A382DJD7-F1
#
_entry.id   AF-A0A382DJD7-F1
#
_cell.length_a   1.000
_cell.length_b   1.000
_cell.length_c   1.000
_cell.angle_alpha   90.00
_cell.angle_beta   90.00
_cell.angle_gamma   90.00
#
_symmetry.space_group_name_H-M   'P 1'
#
loop_
_entity.id
_entity.type
_entity.pdbx_description
1 polymer ?
#
loop_
_entity_poly.entity_id
_entity_poly.type
_entity_poly.pdbx_seq_one_letter_code
_entity_poly.pdbx_strand_id
1 'polypeptide(L)'
;GEEAAPSSIQFSVTGSDGGPPDQAWMGAWLDVAEAHGVHVKWFGRDEPVGFTSRYDHWRYADEQVLHATSAVLAGLCDLRIPLSMTDAHCRDVATVIRGAMDATPLGPA
;
A
#
# COMPACT_ATOMS: atom_id res chain seq x y z
N GLY A 1 11.32 22.32 -20.19
CA GLY A 1 10.11 21.55 -19.86
C GLY A 1 10.47 20.67 -18.69
N GLU A 2 9.65 20.65 -17.65
CA GLU A 2 9.84 19.69 -16.56
C GLU A 2 9.54 18.28 -17.09
N GLU A 3 10.56 17.42 -17.07
CA GLU A 3 10.35 15.99 -17.24
C GLU A 3 9.70 15.46 -15.96
N ALA A 4 8.52 14.85 -16.09
CA ALA A 4 7.86 14.18 -14.99
C ALA A 4 8.71 12.98 -14.55
N ALA A 5 9.37 13.11 -13.40
CA ALA A 5 10.11 12.00 -12.82
C ALA A 5 9.16 11.17 -11.94
N PRO A 6 8.94 9.88 -12.25
CA PRO A 6 8.12 9.02 -11.41
C PRO A 6 8.78 8.94 -10.02
N SER A 7 8.09 9.49 -9.03
CA SER A 7 8.59 9.62 -7.66
C SER A 7 7.88 8.67 -6.70
N SER A 8 7.12 7.70 -7.23
CA SER A 8 6.57 6.59 -6.47
C SER A 8 6.55 5.28 -7.24
N ILE A 9 6.46 4.20 -6.47
CA ILE A 9 6.18 2.84 -6.94
C ILE A 9 4.84 2.44 -6.33
N GLN A 10 3.94 1.94 -7.17
CA GLN A 10 2.67 1.37 -6.73
C GLN A 10 2.65 -0.13 -6.98
N PHE A 11 2.07 -0.87 -6.05
CA PHE A 11 1.90 -2.32 -6.15
C PHE A 11 0.64 -2.75 -5.39
N SER A 12 0.16 -3.95 -5.69
CA SER A 12 -1.03 -4.52 -5.04
C SER A 12 -0.65 -5.68 -4.15
N VAL A 13 -1.33 -5.80 -3.02
CA VAL A 13 -1.26 -6.93 -2.10
C VAL A 13 -2.60 -7.65 -2.12
N THR A 14 -2.57 -8.98 -2.18
CA THR A 14 -3.76 -9.83 -2.18
C THR A 14 -3.77 -10.73 -0.95
N GLY A 15 -4.96 -11.11 -0.51
CA GLY A 15 -5.14 -12.19 0.47
C GLY A 15 -4.67 -13.54 -0.09
N SER A 16 -4.54 -14.53 0.80
CA SER A 16 -4.11 -15.90 0.45
C SER A 16 -5.04 -16.60 -0.54
N ASP A 17 -6.31 -16.20 -0.59
CA ASP A 17 -7.33 -16.67 -1.52
C ASP A 17 -7.38 -15.89 -2.84
N GLY A 18 -6.48 -14.91 -3.01
CA GLY A 18 -6.48 -13.98 -4.15
C GLY A 18 -7.49 -12.83 -4.02
N GLY A 19 -8.23 -12.76 -2.92
CA GLY A 19 -9.16 -11.69 -2.58
C GLY A 19 -8.48 -10.46 -1.97
N PRO A 20 -9.28 -9.51 -1.46
CA PRO A 20 -8.78 -8.40 -0.65
C PRO A 20 -7.97 -8.88 0.55
N PRO A 21 -6.87 -8.21 0.93
CA PRO A 21 -6.11 -8.59 2.11
C PRO A 21 -6.87 -8.23 3.39
N ASP A 22 -6.63 -8.98 4.47
CA ASP A 22 -7.19 -8.72 5.79
C ASP A 22 -6.65 -7.40 6.38
N GLN A 23 -7.53 -6.61 7.01
CA GLN A 23 -7.18 -5.29 7.54
C GLN A 23 -6.15 -5.34 8.67
N ALA A 24 -6.32 -6.29 9.61
CA ALA A 24 -5.44 -6.40 10.77
C ALA A 24 -4.06 -6.87 10.33
N TRP A 25 -4.01 -7.84 9.43
CA TRP A 25 -2.77 -8.31 8.82
C TRP A 25 -2.05 -7.20 8.04
N MET A 26 -2.75 -6.45 7.20
CA MET A 26 -2.18 -5.31 6.47
C MET A 26 -1.60 -4.27 7.44
N GLY A 27 -2.33 -3.95 8.52
CA GLY A 27 -1.85 -3.05 9.57
C GLY A 27 -0.52 -3.54 10.17
N ALA A 28 -0.48 -4.78 10.63
CA ALA A 28 0.71 -5.37 11.25
C ALA A 28 1.91 -5.44 10.28
N TRP A 29 1.68 -5.85 9.03
CA TRP A 29 2.73 -5.91 8.01
C TRP A 29 3.33 -4.52 7.74
N LEU A 30 2.48 -3.50 7.62
CA LEU A 30 2.92 -2.12 7.42
C LEU A 30 3.70 -1.58 8.62
N ASP A 31 3.28 -1.89 9.84
CA ASP A 31 3.99 -1.48 11.06
C ASP A 31 5.40 -2.09 11.12
N VAL A 32 5.55 -3.36 10.71
CA VAL A 32 6.87 -4.01 10.62
C VAL A 32 7.73 -3.36 9.53
N ALA A 33 7.18 -3.11 8.34
CA ALA A 33 7.92 -2.43 7.27
C ALA A 33 8.39 -1.02 7.69
N GLU A 34 7.52 -0.28 8.38
CA GLU A 34 7.81 1.06 8.92
C GLU A 34 8.92 1.01 9.99
N ALA A 35 8.89 0.03 10.89
CA ALA A 35 9.96 -0.19 11.87
C ALA A 35 11.34 -0.43 11.22
N HIS A 36 11.36 -0.88 9.96
CA HIS A 36 12.56 -1.07 9.14
C HIS A 36 12.82 0.05 8.11
N GLY A 37 12.12 1.18 8.24
CA GLY A 37 12.36 2.40 7.46
C GLY A 37 11.69 2.46 6.10
N VAL A 38 10.77 1.53 5.79
CA VAL A 38 9.99 1.53 4.54
C VAL A 38 8.54 1.93 4.85
N HIS A 39 8.22 3.21 4.60
CA HIS A 39 6.89 3.77 4.85
C HIS A 39 5.97 3.56 3.64
N VAL A 40 5.18 2.49 3.66
CA VAL A 40 4.17 2.21 2.62
C VAL A 40 2.85 2.88 2.96
N LYS A 41 2.23 3.54 1.97
CA LYS A 41 0.88 4.09 2.06
C LYS A 41 -0.11 3.10 1.46
N TRP A 42 -1.13 2.74 2.23
CA TRP A 42 -2.13 1.76 1.82
C TRP A 42 -3.50 2.43 1.70
N PHE A 43 -4.11 2.27 0.53
CA PHE A 43 -5.40 2.89 0.19
C PHE A 43 -6.60 2.12 0.72
N GLY A 44 -6.43 0.87 1.14
CA GLY A 44 -7.54 0.02 1.56
C GLY A 44 -7.98 0.22 3.00
N ARG A 45 -7.32 1.08 3.79
CA ARG A 45 -7.72 1.37 5.17
C ARG A 45 -9.15 1.91 5.22
N ASP A 46 -9.91 1.48 6.22
CA ASP A 46 -11.26 1.99 6.49
C ASP A 46 -11.25 3.50 6.80
N GLU A 47 -10.19 3.99 7.45
CA GLU A 47 -9.96 5.42 7.71
C GLU A 47 -8.68 5.88 6.97
N PRO A 48 -8.71 7.00 6.22
CA PRO A 48 -7.57 7.45 5.44
C PRO A 48 -6.42 7.95 6.34
N VAL A 49 -5.18 7.67 5.94
CA VAL A 49 -3.96 8.11 6.64
C VAL A 49 -3.05 8.83 5.66
N GLY A 50 -2.78 10.11 5.93
CA GLY A 50 -1.98 10.95 5.04
C GLY A 50 -2.75 11.28 3.75
N PHE A 51 -2.20 10.90 2.59
CA PHE A 51 -2.78 11.23 1.28
C PHE A 51 -3.65 10.10 0.67
N THR A 52 -4.04 9.09 1.45
CA THR A 52 -4.84 7.95 0.97
C THR A 52 -6.35 8.21 0.95
N SER A 53 -6.77 9.42 0.55
CA SER A 53 -8.19 9.73 0.38
C SER A 53 -8.80 8.86 -0.70
N ARG A 54 -9.98 8.32 -0.43
CA ARG A 54 -10.79 7.53 -1.35
C ARG A 54 -12.08 8.27 -1.70
N TYR A 55 -12.78 7.77 -2.73
CA TYR A 55 -14.01 8.39 -3.25
C TYR A 55 -15.15 8.40 -2.21
N ASP A 56 -15.18 7.44 -1.30
CA ASP A 56 -16.14 7.31 -0.20
C ASP A 56 -15.88 8.30 0.95
N HIS A 57 -14.72 8.98 0.96
CA HIS A 57 -14.43 10.06 1.91
C HIS A 57 -14.85 11.45 1.39
N TRP A 58 -15.31 11.56 0.14
CA TRP A 58 -15.60 12.84 -0.49
C TRP A 58 -17.01 13.32 -0.13
N ARG A 59 -17.11 14.28 0.79
CA ARG A 59 -18.40 14.90 1.17
C ARG A 59 -18.99 15.85 0.11
N TYR A 60 -18.23 16.18 -0.92
CA TYR A 60 -18.63 17.10 -1.99
C TYR A 60 -19.16 16.39 -3.25
N ALA A 61 -19.08 15.05 -3.29
CA ALA A 61 -19.60 14.24 -4.38
C ALA A 61 -20.74 13.38 -3.85
N ASP A 62 -21.66 12.98 -4.74
CA ASP A 62 -22.71 12.02 -4.39
C ASP A 62 -22.10 10.66 -3.99
N GLU A 63 -22.77 9.96 -3.09
CA GLU A 63 -22.37 8.63 -2.64
C GLU A 63 -22.37 7.65 -3.81
N GLN A 64 -21.26 6.95 -4.01
CA GLN A 64 -21.05 6.03 -5.12
C GLN A 64 -20.76 4.62 -4.60
N VAL A 65 -21.38 3.61 -5.20
CA VAL A 65 -21.07 2.20 -4.93
C VAL A 65 -20.23 1.65 -6.08
N LEU A 66 -18.91 1.61 -5.89
CA LEU A 66 -17.95 1.18 -6.91
C LEU A 66 -17.21 -0.08 -6.48
N HIS A 67 -17.85 -1.24 -6.66
CA HIS A 67 -17.31 -2.53 -6.20
C HIS A 67 -15.93 -2.87 -6.79
N ALA A 68 -15.74 -2.69 -8.10
CA ALA A 68 -14.47 -2.96 -8.76
C ALA A 68 -13.35 -2.03 -8.25
N THR A 69 -13.65 -0.75 -8.07
CA THR A 69 -12.70 0.22 -7.51
C THR A 69 -12.35 -0.12 -6.07
N SER A 70 -13.34 -0.46 -5.24
CA SER A 70 -13.10 -0.88 -3.86
C SER A 70 -12.21 -2.11 -3.76
N ALA A 71 -12.41 -3.11 -4.63
CA ALA A 71 -11.57 -4.30 -4.66
C ALA A 71 -10.11 -3.97 -5.01
N VAL A 72 -9.88 -3.08 -5.99
CA VAL A 72 -8.53 -2.62 -6.34
C VAL A 72 -7.89 -1.84 -5.19
N LEU A 73 -8.63 -0.90 -4.60
CA LEU A 73 -8.12 -0.05 -3.53
C LEU A 73 -7.83 -0.83 -2.25
N ALA A 74 -8.54 -1.94 -2.00
CA ALA A 74 -8.34 -2.79 -0.82
C ALA A 74 -6.90 -3.33 -0.72
N GLY A 75 -6.23 -3.57 -1.85
CA GLY A 75 -4.83 -4.04 -1.88
C GLY A 75 -3.81 -3.00 -2.33
N LEU A 76 -4.24 -1.83 -2.82
CA LEU A 76 -3.35 -0.86 -3.47
C LEU A 76 -2.43 -0.17 -2.46
N CYS A 77 -1.13 -0.25 -2.72
CA CYS A 77 -0.08 0.38 -1.95
C CYS A 77 0.74 1.37 -2.81
N ASP A 78 1.24 2.44 -2.20
CA ASP A 78 2.16 3.41 -2.78
C ASP A 78 3.37 3.59 -1.87
N LEU A 79 4.56 3.60 -2.47
CA LEU A 79 5.81 3.96 -1.81
C LEU A 79 6.42 5.15 -2.53
N ARG A 80 6.64 6.23 -1.78
CA ARG A 80 7.36 7.42 -2.25
C ARG A 80 8.85 7.13 -2.34
N ILE A 81 9.46 7.43 -3.47
CA ILE A 81 10.88 7.18 -3.73
C ILE A 81 11.62 8.47 -4.11
N PRO A 82 12.85 8.70 -3.61
CA PRO A 82 13.68 9.82 -4.05
C PRO A 82 14.12 9.67 -5.51
N LEU A 83 14.31 10.79 -6.21
CA LEU A 83 14.86 10.77 -7.57
C LEU A 83 16.29 10.23 -7.65
N SER A 84 17.02 10.27 -6.54
CA SER A 84 18.36 9.72 -6.40
C SER A 84 18.39 8.23 -6.03
N MET A 85 17.24 7.55 -6.04
CA MET A 85 17.19 6.13 -5.72
C MET A 85 17.95 5.32 -6.77
N THR A 86 18.69 4.30 -6.31
CA THR A 86 19.47 3.40 -7.17
C THR A 86 18.87 2.00 -7.14
N ASP A 87 19.25 1.15 -8.08
CA ASP A 87 18.84 -0.26 -8.07
C ASP A 87 19.19 -0.99 -6.77
N ALA A 88 20.28 -0.60 -6.11
CA ALA A 88 20.65 -1.16 -4.81
C ALA A 88 19.61 -0.78 -3.74
N HIS A 89 19.21 0.49 -3.68
CA HIS A 89 18.15 0.94 -2.79
C HIS A 89 16.81 0.24 -3.10
N CYS A 90 16.48 0.01 -4.38
CA CYS A 90 15.30 -0.76 -4.77
C CYS A 90 15.32 -2.18 -4.19
N ARG A 91 16.49 -2.85 -4.21
CA ARG A 91 16.66 -4.20 -3.65
C ARG A 91 16.52 -4.20 -2.13
N ASP A 92 17.04 -3.18 -1.45
CA ASP A 92 16.90 -3.03 0.00
C ASP A 92 15.43 -2.85 0.38
N VAL A 93 14.70 -1.98 -0.32
CA VAL A 93 13.25 -1.79 -0.15
C VAL A 93 12.49 -3.10 -0.37
N ALA A 94 12.78 -3.82 -1.46
CA ALA A 94 12.13 -5.11 -1.74
C ALA A 94 12.45 -6.16 -0.67
N THR A 95 13.65 -6.12 -0.10
CA THR A 95 14.07 -7.02 0.98
C THR A 95 13.30 -6.73 2.27
N VAL A 96 13.15 -5.45 2.63
CA VAL A 96 12.34 -5.04 3.80
C VAL A 96 10.88 -5.44 3.60
N ILE A 97 10.31 -5.16 2.43
CA ILE A 97 8.92 -5.52 2.13
C ILE A 97 8.68 -7.02 2.31
N ARG A 98 9.54 -7.87 1.73
CA ARG A 98 9.40 -9.33 1.87
C ARG A 98 9.66 -9.79 3.31
N GLY A 99 10.72 -9.30 3.94
CA GLY A 99 11.05 -9.67 5.31
C GLY A 99 9.94 -9.29 6.30
N ALA A 100 9.26 -8.17 6.09
CA ALA A 100 8.09 -7.78 6.87
C ALA A 100 6.90 -8.74 6.67
N MET A 101 6.69 -9.25 5.45
CA MET A 101 5.67 -10.26 5.17
C MET A 101 6.01 -11.58 5.87
N ASP A 102 7.27 -12.02 5.82
CA ASP A 102 7.72 -13.25 6.50
C ASP A 102 7.58 -13.15 8.03
N ALA A 103 7.82 -11.97 8.59
CA ALA A 103 7.66 -11.68 10.02
C ALA A 103 6.19 -11.51 10.44
N THR A 104 5.29 -11.30 9.47
CA THR A 104 3.85 -11.13 9.69
C THR A 104 3.10 -12.23 8.92
N PRO A 105 3.11 -13.49 9.38
CA PRO A 105 2.44 -14.56 8.67
C PRO A 105 0.94 -14.27 8.54
N LEU A 106 0.38 -14.53 7.35
CA LEU A 106 -1.06 -14.51 7.12
C LEU A 106 -1.74 -15.43 8.14
N GLY A 107 -2.87 -14.98 8.70
CA GLY A 107 -3.70 -15.82 9.56
C GLY A 107 -4.10 -17.12 8.85
N PRO A 108 -4.53 -18.16 9.59
CA PRO A 108 -4.98 -19.40 8.95
C PRO A 108 -6.10 -19.08 7.94
N ALA A 109 -5.94 -19.62 6.73
CA ALA A 109 -6.92 -19.56 5.65
C ALA A 109 -8.26 -20.22 6.03
#